data_AF-A0A9Y2F3I6-F1
#
_entry.id   AF-A0A9Y2F3I6-F1
#
_cell.length_a   1.000
_cell.length_b   1.000
_cell.length_c   1.000
_cell.angle_alpha   90.00
_cell.angle_beta   90.00
_cell.angle_gamma   90.00
#
_symmetry.space_group_name_H-M   'P 1'
#
loop_
_entity.id
_entity.type
_entity.pdbx_description
1 polymer ?
#
loop_
_entity_poly.entity_id
_entity_poly.type
_entity_poly.pdbx_seq_one_letter_code
_entity_poly.pdbx_strand_id
1 'polypeptide(L)'
;MKTHAMTSGLRVTLTKTELQALLALARHGRDQLAANPRSYVLSRREEGVAPDVVHALESGLRAVRGKQAEAKDRREQPKRDAERRAAREHHALIEGFSVLGMLGDWTDLSDDPDRHQWADMFHPDTEPRPQGEIRRNVWRIFLSKGSAALDDLVVLPGDCTTTADRYEIDQLARRIIADHQR
;
A
#
# COMPACT_ATOMS: atom_id res chain seq x y z
N MET A 1 -27.12 -14.75 12.65
CA MET A 1 -27.80 -15.26 11.44
C MET A 1 -29.04 -14.43 11.09
N LYS A 2 -29.17 -13.95 9.83
CA LYS A 2 -30.42 -13.33 9.31
C LYS A 2 -31.01 -14.23 8.22
N THR A 3 -32.30 -14.52 8.27
CA THR A 3 -32.98 -15.41 7.33
C THR A 3 -34.13 -14.69 6.65
N HIS A 4 -34.23 -14.83 5.34
CA HIS A 4 -35.36 -14.36 4.54
C HIS A 4 -35.97 -15.57 3.81
N ALA A 5 -37.25 -15.83 4.09
CA ALA A 5 -38.02 -16.83 3.38
C ALA A 5 -38.34 -16.32 1.96
N MET A 6 -38.17 -17.18 0.97
CA MET A 6 -38.50 -16.93 -0.44
C MET A 6 -39.51 -17.97 -0.90
N THR A 7 -40.21 -17.69 -1.99
CA THR A 7 -41.29 -18.54 -2.53
C THR A 7 -40.86 -19.97 -2.87
N SER A 8 -39.56 -20.22 -3.07
CA SER A 8 -38.99 -21.54 -3.39
C SER A 8 -37.71 -21.88 -2.61
N GLY A 9 -37.38 -21.14 -1.55
CA GLY A 9 -36.14 -21.40 -0.80
C GLY A 9 -35.89 -20.49 0.40
N LEU A 10 -34.77 -20.73 1.09
CA LEU A 10 -34.34 -19.95 2.25
C LEU A 10 -33.05 -19.20 1.93
N ARG A 11 -33.07 -17.86 2.02
CA ARG A 11 -31.84 -17.07 1.96
C ARG A 11 -31.32 -16.85 3.37
N VAL A 12 -30.12 -17.34 3.66
CA VAL A 12 -29.46 -17.18 4.95
C VAL A 12 -28.22 -16.30 4.80
N THR A 13 -28.11 -15.27 5.63
CA THR A 13 -26.87 -14.49 5.76
C THR A 13 -26.11 -15.01 6.99
N LEU A 14 -24.94 -15.59 6.72
CA LEU A 14 -24.04 -16.17 7.71
C LEU A 14 -22.78 -15.32 7.85
N THR A 15 -22.32 -15.17 9.09
CA THR A 15 -20.96 -14.72 9.38
C THR A 15 -19.96 -15.82 9.00
N LYS A 16 -18.67 -15.46 8.90
CA LYS A 16 -17.60 -16.41 8.59
C LYS A 16 -17.57 -17.59 9.56
N THR A 17 -17.73 -17.32 10.86
CA THR A 17 -17.72 -18.34 11.92
C THR A 17 -18.93 -19.26 11.81
N GLU A 18 -20.12 -18.71 11.59
CA GLU A 18 -21.34 -19.49 11.36
C GLU A 18 -21.21 -20.37 10.10
N LEU A 19 -20.65 -19.84 9.00
CA LEU A 19 -20.41 -20.61 7.78
C LEU A 19 -19.39 -21.74 7.97
N GLN A 20 -18.33 -21.51 8.76
CA GLN A 20 -17.34 -22.54 9.10
C GLN A 20 -17.95 -23.65 9.96
N ALA A 21 -18.76 -23.29 10.96
CA ALA A 21 -19.45 -24.26 11.80
C ALA A 21 -20.44 -25.11 10.99
N LEU A 22 -21.18 -24.48 10.08
CA LEU A 22 -22.16 -25.16 9.24
C LEU A 22 -21.48 -26.09 8.21
N LEU A 23 -20.34 -25.68 7.64
CA LEU A 23 -19.53 -26.55 6.79
C LEU A 23 -18.95 -27.75 7.55
N ALA A 24 -18.49 -27.55 8.79
CA ALA A 24 -17.98 -28.64 9.63
C ALA A 24 -19.09 -29.66 9.94
N LEU A 25 -20.30 -29.17 10.26
CA LEU A 25 -21.47 -30.01 10.50
C LEU A 25 -21.88 -30.77 9.23
N ALA A 26 -21.91 -30.11 8.07
CA ALA A 26 -22.28 -30.73 6.80
C ALA A 26 -21.29 -31.84 6.39
N ARG A 27 -19.98 -31.62 6.58
CA ARG A 27 -18.95 -32.63 6.35
C ARG A 27 -19.10 -33.81 7.31
N HIS A 28 -19.28 -33.54 8.60
CA HIS A 28 -19.49 -34.59 9.60
C HIS A 28 -20.72 -35.44 9.30
N GLY A 29 -21.85 -34.80 8.91
CA GLY A 29 -23.06 -35.51 8.51
C GLY A 29 -22.86 -36.39 7.28
N ARG A 30 -22.16 -35.89 6.25
CA ARG A 30 -21.80 -36.69 5.06
C ARG A 30 -20.97 -37.91 5.41
N ASP A 31 -19.94 -37.73 6.25
CA ASP A 31 -19.03 -38.81 6.61
C ASP A 31 -19.73 -39.88 7.48
N GLN A 32 -20.70 -39.48 8.33
CA GLN A 32 -21.56 -40.39 9.09
C GLN A 32 -22.55 -41.18 8.21
N LEU A 33 -23.13 -40.56 7.18
CA LEU A 33 -24.00 -41.23 6.20
C LEU A 33 -23.23 -42.29 5.40
N ALA A 34 -21.99 -41.97 5.01
CA ALA A 34 -21.11 -42.93 4.35
C ALA A 34 -20.73 -44.12 5.26
N ALA A 35 -20.53 -43.86 6.56
CA ALA A 35 -20.18 -44.89 7.54
C ALA A 35 -21.38 -45.78 7.97
N ASN A 36 -22.60 -45.25 7.95
CA ASN A 36 -23.82 -45.97 8.34
C ASN A 36 -24.94 -45.81 7.30
N PRO A 37 -24.91 -46.56 6.18
CA PRO A 37 -25.87 -46.44 5.08
C PRO A 37 -27.33 -46.80 5.43
N ARG A 38 -27.58 -47.29 6.65
CA ARG A 38 -28.92 -47.62 7.17
C ARG A 38 -29.48 -46.54 8.11
N SER A 39 -28.85 -45.36 8.20
CA SER A 39 -29.41 -44.26 8.99
C SER A 39 -30.72 -43.78 8.37
N TYR A 40 -31.84 -44.02 9.05
CA TYR A 40 -33.22 -43.71 8.63
C TYR A 40 -33.54 -42.21 8.55
N VAL A 41 -32.53 -41.33 8.51
CA VAL A 41 -32.70 -39.88 8.73
C VAL A 41 -32.87 -39.11 7.42
N LEU A 42 -32.36 -39.61 6.29
CA LEU A 42 -32.43 -38.92 5.00
C LEU A 42 -33.09 -39.80 3.93
N SER A 43 -33.90 -39.17 3.08
CA SER A 43 -34.37 -39.76 1.84
C SER A 43 -33.23 -39.88 0.82
N ARG A 44 -33.31 -40.84 -0.12
CA ARG A 44 -32.34 -40.98 -1.23
C ARG A 44 -32.14 -39.68 -2.03
N ARG A 45 -33.15 -38.81 -2.05
CA ARG A 45 -33.07 -37.49 -2.70
C ARG A 45 -32.14 -36.54 -1.95
N GLU A 46 -32.12 -36.58 -0.62
CA GLU A 46 -31.27 -35.73 0.21
C GLU A 46 -29.81 -36.23 0.23
N GLU A 47 -29.59 -37.54 0.11
CA GLU A 47 -28.25 -38.12 -0.11
C GLU A 47 -27.57 -37.55 -1.37
N GLY A 48 -28.33 -37.38 -2.46
CA GLY A 48 -27.83 -36.81 -3.70
C GLY A 48 -27.52 -35.31 -3.63
N VAL A 49 -28.14 -34.57 -2.70
CA VAL A 49 -28.00 -33.11 -2.56
C VAL A 49 -26.86 -32.74 -1.59
N ALA A 50 -26.49 -33.63 -0.68
CA ALA A 50 -25.46 -33.38 0.33
C ALA A 50 -24.08 -32.95 -0.25
N PRO A 51 -23.55 -33.56 -1.34
CA PRO A 51 -22.30 -33.12 -1.95
C PRO A 51 -22.37 -31.69 -2.49
N ASP A 52 -23.48 -31.32 -3.12
CA ASP A 52 -23.68 -29.99 -3.70
C ASP A 52 -23.77 -28.91 -2.61
N VAL A 53 -24.41 -29.22 -1.47
CA VAL A 53 -24.47 -28.33 -0.32
C VAL A 53 -23.08 -28.12 0.28
N VAL A 54 -22.31 -29.18 0.49
CA VAL A 54 -20.92 -29.07 0.99
C VAL A 54 -20.07 -28.23 0.04
N HIS A 55 -20.17 -28.49 -1.27
CA HIS A 55 -19.43 -27.73 -2.28
C HIS A 55 -19.81 -26.25 -2.30
N ALA A 56 -21.10 -25.93 -2.21
CA ALA A 56 -21.60 -24.56 -2.16
C ALA A 56 -21.07 -23.81 -0.92
N LEU A 57 -21.04 -24.47 0.24
CA LEU A 57 -20.52 -23.90 1.48
C LEU A 57 -19.01 -23.66 1.44
N GLU A 58 -18.24 -24.58 0.85
CA GLU A 58 -16.79 -24.42 0.63
C GLU A 58 -16.48 -23.25 -0.29
N SER A 59 -17.19 -23.16 -1.42
CA SER A 59 -17.06 -22.07 -2.37
C SER A 59 -17.46 -20.72 -1.75
N GLY A 60 -18.53 -20.69 -0.98
CA GLY A 60 -18.94 -19.51 -0.20
C GLY A 60 -17.88 -19.07 0.81
N LEU A 61 -17.26 -20.02 1.51
CA LEU A 61 -16.22 -19.72 2.50
C LEU A 61 -14.95 -19.15 1.83
N ARG A 62 -14.55 -19.70 0.68
CA ARG A 62 -13.44 -19.15 -0.11
C ARG A 62 -13.73 -17.73 -0.58
N ALA A 63 -14.95 -17.47 -1.09
CA ALA A 63 -15.35 -16.14 -1.54
C ALA A 63 -15.34 -15.11 -0.39
N VAL A 64 -15.85 -15.47 0.80
CA VAL A 64 -15.82 -14.59 1.98
C VAL A 64 -14.38 -14.30 2.42
N ARG A 65 -13.50 -15.31 2.43
CA ARG A 65 -12.08 -15.12 2.75
C ARG A 65 -11.38 -14.20 1.75
N GLY A 66 -11.64 -14.38 0.46
CA GLY A 66 -11.12 -13.51 -0.60
C GLY A 66 -11.54 -12.05 -0.42
N LYS A 67 -12.84 -11.80 -0.21
CA LYS A 67 -13.35 -10.44 0.04
C LYS A 67 -12.79 -9.81 1.32
N GLN A 68 -12.58 -10.60 2.37
CA GLN A 68 -11.94 -10.11 3.60
C GLN A 68 -10.47 -9.76 3.39
N ALA A 69 -9.73 -10.58 2.63
CA ALA A 69 -8.35 -10.31 2.29
C ALA A 69 -8.23 -9.03 1.46
N GLU A 70 -9.03 -8.89 0.40
CA GLU A 70 -9.07 -7.69 -0.43
C GLU A 70 -9.44 -6.44 0.38
N ALA A 71 -10.44 -6.53 1.26
CA ALA A 71 -10.81 -5.41 2.14
C ALA A 71 -9.70 -5.05 3.13
N LYS A 72 -8.96 -6.03 3.64
CA LYS A 72 -7.79 -5.81 4.50
C LYS A 72 -6.67 -5.15 3.70
N ASP A 73 -6.38 -5.63 2.49
CA ASP A 73 -5.35 -5.05 1.63
C ASP A 73 -5.65 -3.60 1.28
N ARG A 74 -6.91 -3.27 0.94
CA ARG A 74 -7.32 -1.87 0.72
C ARG A 74 -7.14 -0.98 1.95
N ARG A 75 -7.34 -1.51 3.15
CA ARG A 75 -7.14 -0.76 4.40
C ARG A 75 -5.66 -0.56 4.73
N GLU A 76 -4.84 -1.56 4.43
CA GLU A 76 -3.40 -1.54 4.71
C GLU A 76 -2.61 -0.81 3.62
N GLN A 77 -3.17 -0.66 2.42
CA GLN A 77 -2.53 0.01 1.29
C GLN A 77 -2.07 1.45 1.63
N PRO A 78 -2.92 2.36 2.16
CA PRO A 78 -2.49 3.70 2.52
C PRO A 78 -1.38 3.73 3.58
N LYS A 79 -1.41 2.79 4.54
CA LYS A 79 -0.40 2.69 5.59
C LYS A 79 0.95 2.25 5.01
N ARG A 80 0.95 1.24 4.15
CA ARG A 80 2.16 0.79 3.43
C ARG A 80 2.73 1.88 2.54
N ASP A 81 1.87 2.68 1.91
CA ASP A 81 2.28 3.81 1.07
C ASP A 81 2.83 4.98 1.91
N ALA A 82 2.28 5.21 3.10
CA ALA A 82 2.80 6.20 4.05
C ALA A 82 4.14 5.75 4.67
N GLU A 83 4.27 4.48 5.05
CA GLU A 83 5.54 3.91 5.55
C GLU A 83 6.64 3.95 4.49
N ARG A 84 6.29 3.66 3.22
CA ARG A 84 7.23 3.81 2.09
C ARG A 84 7.65 5.26 1.86
N ARG A 85 6.75 6.23 1.99
CA ARG A 85 7.07 7.66 1.92
C ARG A 85 7.96 8.09 3.09
N ALA A 86 7.60 7.74 4.32
CA ALA A 86 8.38 8.04 5.50
C ALA A 86 9.80 7.44 5.47
N ALA A 87 9.98 6.27 4.85
CA ALA A 87 11.31 5.69 4.66
C ALA A 87 12.18 6.48 3.67
N ARG A 88 11.56 7.22 2.74
CA ARG A 88 12.23 8.03 1.71
C ARG A 88 12.35 9.51 2.07
N GLU A 89 11.72 9.96 3.15
CA GLU A 89 11.72 11.36 3.57
C GLU A 89 12.64 11.57 4.77
N HIS A 90 13.35 12.70 4.78
CA HIS A 90 14.15 13.15 5.90
C HIS A 90 13.87 14.62 6.17
N HIS A 91 13.57 14.97 7.42
CA HIS A 91 13.33 16.36 7.80
C HIS A 91 14.40 16.83 8.79
N ALA A 92 14.95 18.01 8.54
CA ALA A 92 15.91 18.66 9.42
C ALA A 92 15.66 20.17 9.47
N LEU A 93 16.14 20.82 10.54
CA LEU A 93 16.17 22.27 10.68
C LEU A 93 17.64 22.70 10.79
N ILE A 94 18.14 23.45 9.82
CA ILE A 94 19.55 23.84 9.71
C ILE A 94 19.61 25.35 9.52
N GLU A 95 20.22 26.06 10.48
CA GLU A 95 20.40 27.53 10.42
C GLU A 95 19.09 28.33 10.19
N GLY A 96 17.99 27.78 10.73
CA GLY A 96 16.65 28.33 10.59
C GLY A 96 15.96 28.02 9.26
N PHE A 97 16.59 27.24 8.38
CA PHE A 97 15.98 26.68 7.18
C PHE A 97 15.39 25.29 7.49
N SER A 98 14.16 25.07 7.04
CA SER A 98 13.56 23.74 6.95
C SER A 98 14.17 23.02 5.75
N VAL A 99 14.68 21.82 5.99
CA VAL A 99 15.29 20.95 4.97
C VAL A 99 14.47 19.68 4.86
N LEU A 100 13.95 19.42 3.67
CA LEU A 100 13.30 18.16 3.30
C LEU A 100 14.21 17.39 2.35
N GLY A 101 14.71 16.24 2.76
CA GLY A 101 15.39 15.29 1.88
C GLY A 101 14.42 14.24 1.35
N MET A 102 14.47 13.95 0.05
CA MET A 102 13.78 12.82 -0.57
C MET A 102 14.78 11.87 -1.21
N LEU A 103 14.82 10.62 -0.75
CA LEU A 103 15.66 9.55 -1.30
C LEU A 103 15.04 9.02 -2.60
N GLY A 104 15.83 8.92 -3.66
CA GLY A 104 15.34 8.42 -4.94
C GLY A 104 16.41 8.39 -6.03
N ASP A 105 15.94 8.17 -7.24
CA ASP A 105 16.72 8.29 -8.47
C ASP A 105 16.31 9.60 -9.13
N TRP A 106 17.30 10.42 -9.48
CA TRP A 106 17.11 11.78 -9.94
C TRP A 106 17.84 11.98 -11.26
N THR A 107 17.18 12.67 -12.19
CA THR A 107 17.79 13.09 -13.46
C THR A 107 17.83 14.60 -13.53
N ASP A 108 18.93 15.16 -14.01
CA ASP A 108 19.03 16.58 -14.31
C ASP A 108 18.37 16.86 -15.66
N LEU A 109 17.42 17.79 -15.65
CA LEU A 109 16.73 18.27 -16.85
C LEU A 109 17.32 19.57 -17.40
N SER A 110 18.25 20.21 -16.69
CA SER A 110 18.83 21.50 -17.06
C SER A 110 19.78 21.41 -18.26
N ASP A 111 19.58 22.24 -19.28
CA ASP A 111 20.55 22.42 -20.37
C ASP A 111 21.73 23.34 -19.98
N ASP A 112 21.62 24.04 -18.85
CA ASP A 112 22.64 24.96 -18.33
C ASP A 112 23.61 24.19 -17.41
N PRO A 113 24.93 24.15 -17.71
CA PRO A 113 25.91 23.43 -16.90
C PRO A 113 26.11 24.04 -15.50
N ASP A 114 25.75 25.30 -15.30
CA ASP A 114 25.89 25.99 -14.02
C ASP A 114 24.63 25.84 -13.14
N ARG A 115 23.60 25.14 -13.62
CA ARG A 115 22.32 24.96 -12.91
C ARG A 115 21.84 23.52 -13.00
N HIS A 116 21.34 22.99 -11.90
CA HIS A 116 20.69 21.68 -11.88
C HIS A 116 19.18 21.81 -11.70
N GLN A 117 18.43 21.06 -12.50
CA GLN A 117 16.98 20.90 -12.42
C GLN A 117 16.65 19.42 -12.26
N TRP A 118 16.81 18.93 -11.03
CA TRP A 118 16.56 17.53 -10.71
C TRP A 118 15.06 17.17 -10.74
N ALA A 119 14.73 16.09 -11.44
CA ALA A 119 13.42 15.48 -11.46
C ALA A 119 13.45 14.04 -10.92
N ASP A 120 12.39 13.63 -10.21
CA ASP A 120 12.27 12.29 -9.65
C ASP A 120 11.96 11.28 -10.76
N MET A 121 12.86 10.31 -10.95
CA MET A 121 12.69 9.24 -11.95
C MET A 121 11.61 8.21 -11.56
N PHE A 122 11.04 8.27 -10.35
CA PHE A 122 9.84 7.49 -10.02
C PHE A 122 8.57 8.05 -10.67
N HIS A 123 8.58 9.30 -11.13
CA HIS A 123 7.42 9.87 -11.81
C HIS A 123 7.34 9.30 -13.24
N PRO A 124 6.17 8.77 -13.67
CA PRO A 124 6.05 8.07 -14.95
C PRO A 124 6.35 8.95 -16.16
N ASP A 125 6.16 10.27 -16.04
CA ASP A 125 6.39 11.23 -17.11
C ASP A 125 7.83 11.79 -17.13
N THR A 126 8.70 11.34 -16.23
CA THR A 126 10.09 11.82 -16.18
C THR A 126 10.98 10.99 -17.10
N GLU A 127 11.36 11.60 -18.22
CA GLU A 127 12.35 11.03 -19.16
C GLU A 127 13.72 11.71 -18.99
N PRO A 128 14.79 10.95 -18.68
CA PRO A 128 16.13 11.50 -18.62
C PRO A 128 16.58 12.05 -19.97
N ARG A 129 17.25 13.21 -19.95
CA ARG A 129 17.88 13.74 -21.14
C ARG A 129 19.07 12.86 -21.57
N PRO A 130 19.37 12.71 -22.87
CA PRO A 130 20.45 11.85 -23.36
C PRO A 130 21.84 12.15 -22.77
N GLN A 131 22.09 13.41 -22.37
CA GLN A 131 23.35 13.87 -21.76
C GLN A 131 23.13 14.45 -20.36
N GLY A 132 21.93 14.29 -19.79
CA GLY A 132 21.64 14.76 -18.43
C GLY A 132 22.34 13.90 -17.39
N GLU A 133 22.79 14.50 -16.30
CA GLU A 133 23.32 13.75 -15.18
C GLU A 133 22.20 12.90 -14.55
N ILE A 134 22.51 11.65 -14.23
CA ILE A 134 21.60 10.75 -13.50
C ILE A 134 22.29 10.35 -12.20
N ARG A 135 21.64 10.63 -11.07
CA ARG A 135 22.06 10.16 -9.75
C ARG A 135 21.07 9.15 -9.21
N ARG A 136 21.57 7.97 -8.85
CA ARG A 136 20.74 6.87 -8.35
C ARG A 136 20.94 6.68 -6.87
N ASN A 137 19.84 6.42 -6.17
CA ASN A 137 19.83 6.17 -4.74
C ASN A 137 20.53 7.28 -3.94
N VAL A 138 20.15 8.54 -4.21
CA VAL A 138 20.67 9.73 -3.52
C VAL A 138 19.52 10.57 -2.96
N TRP A 139 19.86 11.50 -2.06
CA TRP A 139 18.90 12.43 -1.47
C TRP A 139 18.82 13.71 -2.30
N ARG A 140 17.63 14.09 -2.73
CA ARG A 140 17.32 15.45 -3.20
C ARG A 140 16.86 16.29 -2.03
N ILE A 141 17.50 17.42 -1.76
CA ILE A 141 17.15 18.28 -0.62
C ILE A 141 16.39 19.53 -1.07
N PHE A 142 15.31 19.87 -0.39
CA PHE A 142 14.52 21.08 -0.62
C PHE A 142 14.69 21.97 0.60
N LEU A 143 15.03 23.24 0.40
CA LEU A 143 15.30 24.17 1.48
C LEU A 143 14.33 25.35 1.42
N SER A 144 13.75 25.66 2.56
CA SER A 144 12.94 26.87 2.72
C SER A 144 13.11 27.49 4.10
N LYS A 145 12.83 28.79 4.21
CA LYS A 145 12.83 29.54 5.47
C LYS A 145 11.68 30.53 5.46
N GLY A 146 11.14 30.82 6.64
CA GLY A 146 9.95 31.66 6.77
C GLY A 146 8.67 30.87 6.57
N SER A 147 7.55 31.59 6.51
CA SER A 147 6.22 31.01 6.39
C SER A 147 5.62 31.42 5.06
N ALA A 148 4.99 30.50 4.33
CA ALA A 148 4.25 30.84 3.12
C ALA A 148 3.06 31.80 3.37
N ALA A 149 2.63 31.94 4.63
CA ALA A 149 1.57 32.87 5.02
C ALA A 149 2.08 34.29 5.34
N LEU A 150 3.40 34.47 5.39
CA LEU A 150 4.06 35.75 5.59
C LEU A 150 4.89 36.06 4.33
N ASP A 151 5.11 37.33 4.00
CA ASP A 151 5.97 37.70 2.85
C ASP A 151 7.48 37.47 3.13
N ASP A 152 7.83 36.54 4.01
CA ASP A 152 9.19 36.19 4.43
C ASP A 152 9.67 34.82 3.93
N LEU A 153 8.88 34.17 3.05
CA LEU A 153 9.23 32.87 2.49
C LEU A 153 10.42 32.97 1.52
N VAL A 154 11.50 32.29 1.87
CA VAL A 154 12.66 32.05 1.01
C VAL A 154 12.69 30.57 0.64
N VAL A 155 12.82 30.27 -0.65
CA VAL A 155 13.04 28.91 -1.15
C VAL A 155 14.36 28.90 -1.91
N LEU A 156 15.30 28.05 -1.49
CA LEU A 156 16.59 27.93 -2.17
C LEU A 156 16.53 26.81 -3.21
N PRO A 157 17.23 26.97 -4.35
CA PRO A 157 17.43 25.87 -5.28
C PRO A 157 18.27 24.82 -4.55
N GLY A 158 17.63 23.75 -4.09
CA GLY A 158 18.36 22.66 -3.47
C GLY A 158 19.16 21.86 -4.49
N ASP A 159 19.93 20.88 -4.03
CA ASP A 159 20.66 19.95 -4.90
C ASP A 159 20.48 18.48 -4.46
N CYS A 160 21.16 17.55 -5.13
CA CYS A 160 21.27 16.14 -4.76
C CYS A 160 22.57 15.88 -3.99
N THR A 161 22.52 14.95 -3.03
CA THR A 161 23.72 14.37 -2.42
C THR A 161 24.46 13.49 -3.43
N THR A 162 25.66 13.02 -3.05
CA THR A 162 26.44 12.08 -3.86
C THR A 162 26.14 10.63 -3.51
N THR A 163 25.71 10.37 -2.27
CA THR A 163 25.33 9.03 -1.80
C THR A 163 24.01 9.03 -1.03
N ALA A 164 23.57 7.84 -0.61
CA ALA A 164 22.43 7.67 0.29
C ALA A 164 22.76 8.00 1.76
N ASP A 165 23.97 8.45 2.09
CA ASP A 165 24.31 8.85 3.46
C ASP A 165 23.54 10.10 3.88
N ARG A 166 22.85 10.01 5.01
CA ARG A 166 22.07 11.13 5.57
C ARG A 166 22.98 12.26 6.06
N TYR A 167 24.23 11.99 6.41
CA TYR A 167 25.16 13.04 6.84
C TYR A 167 25.47 14.03 5.71
N GLU A 168 25.41 13.60 4.45
CA GLU A 168 25.59 14.49 3.30
C GLU A 168 24.48 15.54 3.16
N ILE A 169 23.28 15.28 3.70
CA ILE A 169 22.17 16.24 3.68
C ILE A 169 22.55 17.51 4.44
N ASP A 170 23.13 17.38 5.64
CA ASP A 170 23.51 18.52 6.47
C ASP A 170 24.63 19.33 5.80
N GLN A 171 25.66 18.65 5.29
CA GLN A 171 26.77 19.29 4.59
C GLN A 171 26.32 20.05 3.34
N LEU A 172 25.45 19.44 2.54
CA LEU A 172 24.94 20.04 1.32
C LEU A 172 24.04 21.23 1.64
N ALA A 173 23.15 21.09 2.63
CA ALA A 173 22.27 22.18 3.05
C ALA A 173 23.07 23.40 3.53
N ARG A 174 24.07 23.20 4.38
CA ARG A 174 24.94 24.29 4.86
C ARG A 174 25.67 24.99 3.74
N ARG A 175 26.16 24.25 2.74
CA ARG A 175 26.84 24.82 1.56
C ARG A 175 25.90 25.74 0.79
N ILE A 176 24.70 25.26 0.46
CA ILE A 176 23.69 26.03 -0.29
C ILE A 176 23.25 27.27 0.49
N ILE A 177 23.04 27.14 1.80
CA ILE A 177 22.69 28.27 2.68
C ILE A 177 23.83 29.31 2.71
N ALA A 178 25.07 28.86 2.87
CA ALA A 178 26.23 29.74 2.89
C ALA A 178 26.43 30.49 1.56
N ASP A 179 26.22 29.82 0.43
CA ASP A 179 26.32 30.44 -0.89
C ASP A 179 25.19 31.46 -1.13
N HIS A 180 24.00 31.26 -0.58
CA HIS A 180 22.90 32.22 -0.65
C HIS A 180 23.10 33.46 0.24
N GLN A 181 23.84 33.33 1.35
CA GLN A 181 24.11 34.42 2.29
C GLN A 181 25.29 35.33 1.88
N ARG A 182 26.04 34.95 0.84
CA ARG A 182 27.13 35.76 0.28
C ARG A 182 26.61 36.80 -0.70
#